data_AF-A0A7V6X4I6-F1
#
_entry.id   AF-A0A7V6X4I6-F1
#
_cell.length_a   1.000
_cell.length_b   1.000
_cell.length_c   1.000
_cell.angle_alpha   90.00
_cell.angle_beta   90.00
_cell.angle_gamma   90.00
#
_symmetry.space_group_name_H-M   'P 1'
#
loop_
_entity.id
_entity.type
_entity.pdbx_description
1 polymer ?
#
loop_
_entity_poly.entity_id
_entity_poly.type
_entity_poly.pdbx_seq_one_letter_code
_entity_poly.pdbx_strand_id
1 'polypeptide(L)'
;MGLRKKLSSLWGKKPSVSAEEENKFLENLRETFDLNYQTCQRAIIDKFNKDVLTRNLKGEDLQNNLRKEYEVFNKQIEANFLPLELIVKEFLHSQRSEIIERELEKINAQKTSLHYSNFLSHGIQGIYYGYQDGVDYSYWLPEDTKQLLPSDLLSFAKNYKADLDGNFKAYEKVWGALHLLKEVGKDELRQLEQSFQETNQKWRQFDESCLKIQTLNYESEKADLEAKVCCAAGRIQAVLDNLPELKSDGPQRLVQKTDALRKYQRWGKVVDCNLYFLSSQIEKGLQQIAELKKEAAAVGLNYDCREKRREIEAVWGEANKIVDEFSLYRDLADRAIAEYFLKDSRFGTIPRRPFSDLEYSLLLKLEKRFGGTGVGVAKIGRHLNLGEKSTEVQREGPVR
;
A
#
# COMPACT_ATOMS: atom_id res chain seq x y z
N MET A 1 -10.32 4.94 -41.91
CA MET A 1 -10.17 4.32 -43.24
C MET A 1 -10.03 2.82 -43.01
N GLY A 2 -11.00 1.99 -43.44
CA GLY A 2 -11.05 0.57 -43.05
C GLY A 2 -9.89 -0.27 -43.61
N LEU A 3 -9.42 -1.25 -42.83
CA LEU A 3 -8.28 -2.13 -43.15
C LEU A 3 -8.37 -2.73 -44.57
N ARG A 4 -9.57 -3.16 -44.97
CA ARG A 4 -9.87 -3.64 -46.32
C ARG A 4 -9.51 -2.63 -47.41
N LYS A 5 -9.82 -1.34 -47.23
CA LYS A 5 -9.45 -0.27 -48.18
C LYS A 5 -7.95 0.01 -48.21
N LYS A 6 -7.24 -0.14 -47.08
CA LYS A 6 -5.79 0.07 -46.96
C LYS A 6 -4.99 -1.08 -47.63
N LEU A 7 -5.50 -2.31 -47.52
CA LEU A 7 -4.93 -3.50 -48.16
C LEU A 7 -5.32 -3.60 -49.64
N SER A 8 -6.58 -3.31 -49.99
CA SER A 8 -7.06 -3.34 -51.37
C SER A 8 -6.50 -2.21 -52.24
N SER A 9 -6.05 -1.08 -51.67
CA SER A 9 -5.46 0.02 -52.45
C SER A 9 -4.10 -0.32 -53.06
N LEU A 10 -3.45 -1.39 -52.58
CA LEU A 10 -2.23 -1.94 -53.17
C LEU A 10 -2.52 -2.93 -54.30
N TRP A 11 -3.78 -3.30 -54.52
CA TRP A 11 -4.20 -4.32 -55.48
C TRP A 11 -4.93 -3.72 -56.68
N GLY A 12 -4.14 -3.37 -57.70
CA GLY A 12 -4.62 -3.18 -59.08
C GLY A 12 -4.09 -4.30 -59.97
N LYS A 13 -4.93 -4.81 -60.89
CA LYS A 13 -4.65 -5.87 -61.88
C LYS A 13 -3.20 -5.86 -62.40
N LYS A 14 -2.31 -6.68 -61.82
CA LYS A 14 -0.97 -6.97 -62.35
C LYS A 14 -0.60 -8.44 -62.12
N PRO A 15 0.10 -9.09 -63.07
CA PRO A 15 0.64 -10.43 -62.89
C PRO A 15 1.94 -10.31 -62.08
N SER A 16 2.01 -11.03 -60.95
CA SER A 16 3.10 -11.04 -59.95
C SER A 16 3.35 -9.73 -59.18
N VAL A 17 3.23 -9.84 -57.87
CA VAL A 17 3.57 -8.87 -56.83
C VAL A 17 5.09 -8.88 -56.67
N SER A 18 5.71 -7.70 -56.54
CA SER A 18 7.15 -7.62 -56.28
C SER A 18 7.49 -8.13 -54.87
N ALA A 19 8.73 -8.58 -54.66
CA ALA A 19 9.17 -9.06 -53.34
C ALA A 19 9.02 -7.99 -52.23
N GLU A 20 9.14 -6.70 -52.58
CA GLU A 20 8.92 -5.58 -51.64
C GLU A 20 7.45 -5.43 -51.24
N GLU A 21 6.52 -5.56 -52.20
CA GLU A 21 5.09 -5.50 -51.94
C GLU A 21 4.59 -6.74 -51.16
N GLU A 22 5.16 -7.92 -51.43
CA GLU A 22 4.91 -9.14 -50.67
C GLU A 22 5.37 -9.03 -49.21
N ASN A 23 6.56 -8.46 -48.97
CA ASN A 23 7.06 -8.20 -47.62
C ASN A 23 6.17 -7.18 -46.88
N LYS A 24 5.76 -6.11 -47.56
CA LYS A 24 4.84 -5.12 -46.98
C LYS A 24 3.47 -5.72 -46.67
N PHE A 25 2.96 -6.62 -47.51
CA PHE A 25 1.74 -7.36 -47.24
C PHE A 25 1.89 -8.24 -45.99
N LEU A 26 3.00 -8.97 -45.89
CA LEU A 26 3.32 -9.85 -44.77
C LEU A 26 3.49 -9.10 -43.44
N GLU A 27 4.10 -7.91 -43.45
CA GLU A 27 4.17 -7.04 -42.26
C GLU A 27 2.78 -6.60 -41.79
N ASN A 28 1.94 -6.09 -42.71
CA ASN A 28 0.57 -5.66 -42.37
C ASN A 28 -0.29 -6.85 -41.92
N LEU A 29 -0.08 -8.04 -42.50
CA LEU A 29 -0.74 -9.28 -42.12
C LEU A 29 -0.43 -9.63 -40.66
N ARG A 30 0.85 -9.59 -40.28
CA ARG A 30 1.30 -9.87 -38.91
C ARG A 30 0.81 -8.83 -37.90
N GLU A 31 0.91 -7.55 -38.22
CA GLU A 31 0.44 -6.48 -37.31
C GLU A 31 -1.08 -6.59 -37.06
N THR A 32 -1.86 -6.81 -38.11
CA THR A 32 -3.31 -7.01 -38.00
C THR A 32 -3.63 -8.26 -37.21
N PHE A 33 -2.90 -9.34 -37.47
CA PHE A 33 -3.05 -10.60 -36.77
C PHE A 33 -2.79 -10.46 -35.26
N ASP A 34 -1.66 -9.87 -34.88
CA ASP A 34 -1.28 -9.69 -33.48
C ASP A 34 -2.34 -8.85 -32.73
N LEU A 35 -2.83 -7.78 -33.37
CA LEU A 35 -3.90 -6.96 -32.81
C LEU A 35 -5.20 -7.75 -32.60
N ASN A 36 -5.62 -8.53 -33.59
CA ASN A 36 -6.82 -9.37 -33.50
C ASN A 36 -6.67 -10.45 -32.43
N TYR A 37 -5.51 -11.10 -32.37
CA TYR A 37 -5.19 -12.11 -31.37
C TYR A 37 -5.27 -11.53 -29.95
N GLN A 38 -4.55 -10.43 -29.69
CA GLN A 38 -4.56 -9.78 -28.38
C GLN A 38 -5.96 -9.29 -27.98
N THR A 39 -6.74 -8.78 -28.93
CA THR A 39 -8.11 -8.32 -28.69
C THR A 39 -9.01 -9.47 -28.24
N CYS A 40 -8.98 -10.59 -28.97
CA CYS A 40 -9.74 -11.79 -28.60
C CYS A 40 -9.25 -12.40 -27.28
N GLN A 41 -7.93 -12.47 -27.09
CA GLN A 41 -7.31 -13.02 -25.88
C GLN A 41 -7.74 -12.24 -24.63
N ARG A 42 -7.62 -10.91 -24.65
CA ARG A 42 -8.05 -10.05 -23.53
C ARG A 42 -9.54 -10.19 -23.25
N ALA A 43 -10.37 -10.23 -24.31
CA ALA A 43 -11.81 -10.37 -24.14
C ALA A 43 -12.20 -11.70 -23.44
N ILE A 44 -11.49 -12.80 -23.73
CA ILE A 44 -11.67 -14.09 -23.03
C ILE A 44 -11.32 -13.95 -21.54
N ILE A 45 -10.18 -13.35 -21.22
CA ILE A 45 -9.71 -13.23 -19.84
C ILE A 45 -10.52 -12.24 -19.01
N ASP A 46 -10.87 -11.07 -19.57
CA ASP A 46 -11.70 -10.07 -18.90
C ASP A 46 -13.07 -10.65 -18.56
N LYS A 47 -13.65 -11.43 -19.49
CA LYS A 47 -14.90 -12.13 -19.27
C LYS A 47 -14.77 -13.18 -18.19
N PHE A 48 -13.75 -14.04 -18.27
CA PHE A 48 -13.44 -15.03 -17.23
C PHE A 48 -13.35 -14.37 -15.85
N ASN A 49 -12.56 -13.29 -15.73
CA ASN A 49 -12.39 -12.54 -14.49
C ASN A 49 -13.68 -11.92 -13.97
N LYS A 50 -14.54 -11.41 -14.86
CA LYS A 50 -15.84 -10.85 -14.49
C LYS A 50 -16.78 -11.93 -13.94
N ASP A 51 -16.90 -13.04 -14.64
CA ASP A 51 -17.75 -14.17 -14.25
C ASP A 51 -17.21 -14.89 -13.01
N VAL A 52 -15.89 -14.81 -12.81
CA VAL A 52 -15.25 -15.22 -11.57
C VAL A 52 -15.87 -14.49 -10.37
N LEU A 53 -16.12 -13.19 -10.51
CA LEU A 53 -16.54 -12.30 -9.42
C LEU A 53 -18.06 -12.31 -9.16
N THR A 54 -18.87 -12.71 -10.14
CA THR A 54 -20.33 -12.66 -10.05
C THR A 54 -20.96 -14.06 -10.06
N ARG A 55 -21.54 -14.52 -8.94
CA ARG A 55 -22.36 -15.74 -8.88
C ARG A 55 -23.85 -15.37 -8.96
N ASN A 56 -24.39 -15.29 -10.18
CA ASN A 56 -25.80 -14.93 -10.38
C ASN A 56 -26.68 -16.07 -10.90
N LEU A 57 -26.10 -17.14 -11.44
CA LEU A 57 -26.83 -18.22 -12.12
C LEU A 57 -26.44 -19.60 -11.55
N LYS A 58 -27.36 -20.56 -11.62
CA LYS A 58 -27.18 -21.97 -11.22
C LYS A 58 -27.97 -22.89 -12.16
N GLY A 59 -27.68 -24.19 -12.10
CA GLY A 59 -28.48 -25.20 -12.82
C GLY A 59 -28.52 -24.97 -14.34
N GLU A 60 -29.69 -25.22 -14.94
CA GLU A 60 -29.94 -25.03 -16.38
C GLU A 60 -29.71 -23.57 -16.83
N ASP A 61 -29.95 -22.58 -15.99
CA ASP A 61 -29.73 -21.17 -16.34
C ASP A 61 -28.23 -20.87 -16.52
N LEU A 62 -27.39 -21.42 -15.63
CA LEU A 62 -25.94 -21.32 -15.76
C LEU A 62 -25.45 -22.03 -17.03
N GLN A 63 -25.96 -23.24 -17.31
CA GLN A 63 -25.64 -23.97 -18.53
C GLN A 63 -25.98 -23.16 -19.79
N ASN A 64 -27.23 -22.69 -19.88
CA ASN A 64 -27.72 -21.98 -21.05
C ASN A 64 -26.93 -20.69 -21.27
N ASN A 65 -26.55 -20.01 -20.19
CA ASN A 65 -25.69 -18.85 -20.26
C ASN A 65 -24.29 -19.20 -20.78
N LEU A 66 -23.62 -20.19 -20.19
CA LEU A 66 -22.28 -20.63 -20.60
C LEU A 66 -22.25 -21.04 -22.07
N ARG A 67 -23.25 -21.81 -22.52
CA ARG A 67 -23.37 -22.24 -23.93
C ARG A 67 -23.55 -21.05 -24.86
N LYS A 68 -24.49 -20.16 -24.55
CA LYS A 68 -24.77 -18.98 -25.37
C LYS A 68 -23.55 -18.07 -25.45
N GLU A 69 -22.88 -17.83 -24.33
CA GLU A 69 -21.68 -17.00 -24.27
C GLU A 69 -20.52 -17.62 -25.04
N TYR A 70 -20.28 -18.93 -24.88
CA TYR A 70 -19.30 -19.67 -25.66
C TYR A 70 -19.53 -19.55 -27.18
N GLU A 71 -20.77 -19.77 -27.63
CA GLU A 71 -21.15 -19.66 -29.05
C GLU A 71 -21.00 -18.23 -29.58
N VAL A 72 -21.38 -17.23 -28.78
CA VAL A 72 -21.22 -15.80 -29.13
C VAL A 72 -19.74 -15.45 -29.27
N PHE A 73 -18.90 -15.85 -28.31
CA PHE A 73 -17.46 -15.59 -28.37
C PHE A 73 -16.79 -16.30 -29.54
N ASN A 74 -17.19 -17.53 -29.87
CA ASN A 74 -16.69 -18.21 -31.06
C ASN A 74 -17.04 -17.45 -32.33
N LYS A 75 -18.27 -16.95 -32.47
CA LYS A 75 -18.66 -16.08 -33.60
C LYS A 75 -17.85 -14.79 -33.65
N GLN A 76 -17.51 -14.22 -32.50
CA GLN A 76 -16.67 -13.02 -32.43
C GLN A 76 -15.22 -13.30 -32.85
N ILE A 77 -14.64 -14.42 -32.43
CA ILE A 77 -13.33 -14.88 -32.90
C ILE A 77 -13.38 -15.02 -34.43
N GLU A 78 -14.34 -15.78 -34.96
CA GLU A 78 -14.53 -15.95 -36.41
C GLU A 78 -14.66 -14.61 -37.15
N ALA A 79 -15.46 -13.68 -36.64
CA ALA A 79 -15.66 -12.37 -37.26
C ALA A 79 -14.38 -11.51 -37.29
N ASN A 80 -13.49 -11.65 -36.30
CA ASN A 80 -12.21 -10.94 -36.27
C ASN A 80 -11.19 -11.51 -37.25
N PHE A 81 -11.17 -12.84 -37.46
CA PHE A 81 -10.20 -13.49 -38.35
C PHE A 81 -10.67 -13.62 -39.80
N LEU A 82 -11.98 -13.68 -40.07
CA LEU A 82 -12.53 -13.85 -41.41
C LEU A 82 -12.05 -12.80 -42.44
N PRO A 83 -11.98 -11.49 -42.12
CA PRO A 83 -11.46 -10.50 -43.06
C PRO A 83 -9.99 -10.75 -43.44
N LEU A 84 -9.19 -11.22 -42.49
CA LEU A 84 -7.78 -11.53 -42.69
C LEU A 84 -7.61 -12.77 -43.57
N GLU A 85 -8.36 -13.83 -43.27
CA GLU A 85 -8.36 -15.06 -44.05
C GLU A 85 -8.79 -14.84 -45.51
N LEU A 86 -9.84 -14.04 -45.73
CA LEU A 86 -10.31 -13.70 -47.08
C LEU A 86 -9.23 -12.97 -47.88
N ILE A 87 -8.57 -11.99 -47.27
CA ILE A 87 -7.51 -11.22 -47.90
C ILE A 87 -6.30 -12.10 -48.24
N VAL A 88 -5.91 -13.00 -47.35
CA VAL A 88 -4.81 -13.95 -47.62
C VAL A 88 -5.18 -14.96 -48.70
N LYS A 89 -6.41 -15.48 -48.71
CA LYS A 89 -6.91 -16.37 -49.77
C LYS A 89 -6.95 -15.67 -51.13
N GLU A 90 -7.40 -14.42 -51.17
CA GLU A 90 -7.36 -13.58 -52.38
C GLU A 90 -5.91 -13.37 -52.86
N PHE A 91 -4.97 -13.11 -51.95
CA PHE A 91 -3.53 -13.03 -52.27
C PHE A 91 -3.04 -14.34 -52.90
N LEU A 92 -3.23 -15.48 -52.22
CA LEU A 92 -2.72 -16.78 -52.63
C LEU A 92 -3.32 -17.27 -53.96
N HIS A 93 -4.56 -16.86 -54.26
CA HIS A 93 -5.17 -17.11 -55.56
C HIS A 93 -4.50 -16.31 -56.68
N SER A 94 -4.05 -15.08 -56.39
CA SER A 94 -3.35 -14.23 -57.34
C SER A 94 -1.87 -14.60 -57.54
N GLN A 95 -1.21 -15.10 -56.49
CA GLN A 95 0.19 -15.50 -56.50
C GLN A 95 0.46 -16.54 -55.41
N ARG A 96 1.05 -17.69 -55.78
CA ARG A 96 1.53 -18.65 -54.80
C ARG A 96 2.73 -18.07 -54.04
N SER A 97 2.69 -18.18 -52.72
CA SER A 97 3.79 -17.84 -51.82
C SER A 97 3.80 -18.81 -50.65
N GLU A 98 4.85 -19.63 -50.56
CA GLU A 98 5.04 -20.57 -49.46
C GLU A 98 5.17 -19.84 -48.11
N ILE A 99 5.69 -18.61 -48.11
CA ILE A 99 5.86 -17.81 -46.90
C ILE A 99 4.49 -17.39 -46.37
N ILE A 100 3.60 -16.91 -47.26
CA ILE A 100 2.25 -16.48 -46.89
C ILE A 100 1.37 -17.69 -46.52
N GLU A 101 1.54 -18.83 -47.18
CA GLU A 101 0.89 -20.10 -46.79
C GLU A 101 1.27 -20.51 -45.35
N ARG A 102 2.56 -20.49 -45.01
CA ARG A 102 3.03 -20.80 -43.64
C ARG A 102 2.54 -19.79 -42.60
N GLU A 103 2.47 -18.51 -42.94
CA GLU A 103 1.90 -17.51 -42.02
C GLU A 103 0.39 -17.73 -41.83
N LEU A 104 -0.35 -18.11 -42.88
CA LEU A 104 -1.76 -18.49 -42.76
C LEU A 104 -1.95 -19.71 -41.85
N GLU A 105 -1.09 -20.73 -41.96
CA GLU A 105 -1.11 -21.89 -41.06
C GLU A 105 -0.89 -21.49 -39.60
N LYS A 106 0.05 -20.58 -39.32
CA LYS A 106 0.27 -20.04 -37.96
C LYS A 106 -0.95 -19.27 -37.46
N ILE A 107 -1.55 -18.44 -38.30
CA ILE A 107 -2.77 -17.68 -37.98
C ILE A 107 -3.90 -18.65 -37.61
N ASN A 108 -4.11 -19.69 -38.43
CA ASN A 108 -5.13 -20.71 -38.17
C ASN A 108 -4.85 -21.45 -36.86
N ALA A 109 -3.60 -21.85 -36.60
CA ALA A 109 -3.23 -22.54 -35.36
C ALA A 109 -3.50 -21.68 -34.10
N GLN A 110 -3.17 -20.39 -34.15
CA GLN A 110 -3.42 -19.47 -33.04
C GLN A 110 -4.90 -19.13 -32.88
N LYS A 111 -5.66 -19.02 -33.98
CA LYS A 111 -7.13 -18.93 -33.93
C LYS A 111 -7.73 -20.16 -33.26
N THR A 112 -7.28 -21.37 -33.61
CA THR A 112 -7.66 -22.61 -32.91
C THR A 112 -7.31 -22.54 -31.43
N SER A 113 -6.14 -21.99 -31.06
CA SER A 113 -5.76 -21.78 -29.66
C SER A 113 -6.70 -20.81 -28.93
N LEU A 114 -7.25 -19.79 -29.59
CA LEU A 114 -8.24 -18.89 -29.00
C LEU A 114 -9.59 -19.58 -28.78
N HIS A 115 -10.08 -20.35 -29.76
CA HIS A 115 -11.28 -21.18 -29.57
C HIS A 115 -11.10 -22.15 -28.40
N TYR A 116 -9.92 -22.73 -28.29
CA TYR A 116 -9.60 -23.64 -27.19
C TYR A 116 -9.52 -22.93 -25.84
N SER A 117 -8.97 -21.72 -25.79
CA SER A 117 -8.93 -20.91 -24.57
C SER A 117 -10.34 -20.46 -24.15
N ASN A 118 -11.20 -20.14 -25.11
CA ASN A 118 -12.62 -19.85 -24.88
C ASN A 118 -13.34 -21.07 -24.30
N PHE A 119 -13.09 -22.25 -24.84
CA PHE A 119 -13.57 -23.52 -24.30
C PHE A 119 -13.12 -23.74 -22.85
N LEU A 120 -11.82 -23.55 -22.55
CA LEU A 120 -11.27 -23.74 -21.22
C LEU A 120 -11.86 -22.78 -20.19
N SER A 121 -11.94 -21.49 -20.51
CA SER A 121 -12.53 -20.47 -19.64
C SER A 121 -13.96 -20.83 -19.21
N HIS A 122 -14.82 -21.20 -20.15
CA HIS A 122 -16.21 -21.57 -19.86
C HIS A 122 -16.31 -22.96 -19.20
N GLY A 123 -15.45 -23.90 -19.59
CA GLY A 123 -15.36 -25.23 -19.00
C GLY A 123 -14.93 -25.20 -17.52
N ILE A 124 -13.99 -24.33 -17.15
CA ILE A 124 -13.60 -24.08 -15.75
C ILE A 124 -14.81 -23.63 -14.93
N GLN A 125 -15.60 -22.69 -15.45
CA GLN A 125 -16.81 -22.22 -14.77
C GLN A 125 -17.84 -23.34 -14.62
N GLY A 126 -18.06 -24.13 -15.69
CA GLY A 126 -18.96 -25.28 -15.67
C GLY A 126 -18.58 -26.30 -14.61
N ILE A 127 -17.32 -26.74 -14.59
CA ILE A 127 -16.82 -27.73 -13.61
C ILE A 127 -16.88 -27.18 -12.20
N TYR A 128 -16.32 -25.99 -11.96
CA TYR A 128 -16.24 -25.42 -10.62
C TYR A 128 -17.63 -25.26 -9.99
N TYR A 129 -18.57 -24.68 -10.73
CA TYR A 129 -19.91 -24.44 -10.21
C TYR A 129 -20.80 -25.67 -10.22
N GLY A 130 -20.67 -26.54 -11.21
CA GLY A 130 -21.45 -27.76 -11.28
C GLY A 130 -21.19 -28.68 -10.13
N TYR A 131 -19.92 -29.01 -9.90
CA TYR A 131 -19.56 -29.91 -8.83
C TYR A 131 -19.87 -29.34 -7.44
N GLN A 132 -19.81 -28.01 -7.25
CA GLN A 132 -20.27 -27.38 -6.00
C GLN A 132 -21.76 -27.60 -5.74
N ASP A 133 -22.57 -27.70 -6.79
CA ASP A 133 -24.01 -27.93 -6.71
C ASP A 133 -24.37 -29.42 -6.92
N GLY A 134 -23.37 -30.33 -6.93
CA GLY A 134 -23.57 -31.79 -7.01
C GLY A 134 -23.87 -32.34 -8.40
N VAL A 135 -23.63 -31.56 -9.47
CA VAL A 135 -23.95 -31.91 -10.86
C VAL A 135 -22.72 -31.74 -11.75
N ASP A 136 -22.36 -32.75 -12.53
CA ASP A 136 -21.21 -32.64 -13.44
C ASP A 136 -21.59 -31.88 -14.73
N TYR A 137 -21.21 -30.60 -14.82
CA TYR A 137 -21.40 -29.78 -16.02
C TYR A 137 -20.21 -29.83 -17.01
N SER A 138 -19.24 -30.75 -16.85
CA SER A 138 -18.04 -30.82 -17.70
C SER A 138 -18.32 -31.21 -19.17
N TYR A 139 -19.47 -31.84 -19.44
CA TYR A 139 -19.90 -32.35 -20.76
C TYR A 139 -20.80 -31.41 -21.59
N TRP A 140 -20.94 -30.13 -21.21
CA TRP A 140 -22.13 -29.33 -21.60
C TRP A 140 -21.84 -28.28 -22.69
N LEU A 141 -20.58 -28.10 -23.08
CA LEU A 141 -20.19 -27.49 -24.36
C LEU A 141 -20.45 -28.53 -25.48
N PRO A 142 -20.65 -28.13 -26.77
CA PRO A 142 -21.14 -29.02 -27.84
C PRO A 142 -20.45 -30.41 -27.84
N GLU A 143 -21.16 -31.49 -28.23
CA GLU A 143 -20.63 -32.88 -28.22
C GLU A 143 -19.26 -33.04 -28.90
N ASP A 144 -18.94 -32.15 -29.85
CA ASP A 144 -17.67 -32.13 -30.59
C ASP A 144 -16.49 -31.52 -29.78
N THR A 145 -16.75 -30.95 -28.60
CA THR A 145 -15.73 -30.34 -27.75
C THR A 145 -15.08 -31.39 -26.85
N LYS A 146 -13.77 -31.57 -27.04
CA LYS A 146 -12.88 -32.46 -26.28
C LYS A 146 -13.24 -32.43 -24.77
N GLN A 147 -13.29 -33.59 -24.12
CA GLN A 147 -13.40 -33.66 -22.66
C GLN A 147 -12.30 -32.81 -22.03
N LEU A 148 -12.69 -31.95 -21.08
CA LEU A 148 -11.75 -31.04 -20.46
C LEU A 148 -10.78 -31.82 -19.56
N LEU A 149 -9.53 -31.93 -19.98
CA LEU A 149 -8.51 -32.68 -19.24
C LEU A 149 -7.82 -31.77 -18.23
N PRO A 150 -7.28 -32.34 -17.14
CA PRO A 150 -6.53 -31.53 -16.20
C PRO A 150 -5.26 -30.89 -16.79
N SER A 151 -4.59 -31.55 -17.73
CA SER A 151 -3.47 -30.98 -18.50
C SER A 151 -3.87 -29.73 -19.27
N ASP A 152 -5.13 -29.63 -19.66
CA ASP A 152 -5.68 -28.50 -20.40
C ASP A 152 -5.86 -27.28 -19.46
N LEU A 153 -6.32 -27.51 -18.22
CA LEU A 153 -6.40 -26.48 -17.18
C LEU A 153 -5.02 -26.00 -16.75
N LEU A 154 -4.06 -26.92 -16.63
CA LEU A 154 -2.68 -26.59 -16.30
C LEU A 154 -2.05 -25.72 -17.40
N SER A 155 -2.31 -26.06 -18.67
CA SER A 155 -1.87 -25.27 -19.81
C SER A 155 -2.51 -23.88 -19.83
N PHE A 156 -3.80 -23.79 -19.50
CA PHE A 156 -4.50 -22.51 -19.36
C PHE A 156 -3.88 -21.63 -18.27
N ALA A 157 -3.72 -22.17 -17.05
CA ALA A 157 -3.13 -21.44 -15.93
C ALA A 157 -1.70 -20.97 -16.22
N LYS A 158 -0.91 -21.79 -16.91
CA LYS A 158 0.46 -21.45 -17.29
C LYS A 158 0.51 -20.35 -18.35
N ASN A 159 -0.32 -20.45 -19.40
CA ASN A 159 -0.31 -19.51 -20.52
C ASN A 159 -0.86 -18.14 -20.14
N TYR A 160 -1.80 -18.10 -19.20
CA TYR A 160 -2.48 -16.87 -18.76
C TYR A 160 -2.03 -16.40 -17.38
N LYS A 161 -0.92 -16.93 -16.84
CA LYS A 161 -0.42 -16.58 -15.50
C LYS A 161 -0.32 -15.06 -15.30
N ALA A 162 0.32 -14.36 -16.23
CA ALA A 162 0.49 -12.90 -16.13
C ALA A 162 -0.85 -12.14 -16.16
N ASP A 163 -1.86 -12.67 -16.87
CA ASP A 163 -3.18 -12.04 -16.99
C ASP A 163 -4.12 -12.41 -15.81
N LEU A 164 -3.80 -13.49 -15.09
CA LEU A 164 -4.46 -13.91 -13.86
C LEU A 164 -3.79 -13.30 -12.62
N ASP A 165 -2.49 -12.95 -12.70
CA ASP A 165 -1.69 -12.30 -11.66
C ASP A 165 -2.37 -11.00 -11.20
N GLY A 166 -3.03 -11.05 -10.04
CA GLY A 166 -3.82 -9.95 -9.47
C GLY A 166 -5.29 -10.27 -9.22
N ASN A 167 -5.83 -11.39 -9.74
CA ASN A 167 -7.20 -11.84 -9.48
C ASN A 167 -7.23 -13.18 -8.71
N PHE A 168 -7.14 -13.09 -7.39
CA PHE A 168 -7.13 -14.25 -6.48
C PHE A 168 -8.30 -15.22 -6.71
N LYS A 169 -9.51 -14.70 -6.92
CA LYS A 169 -10.70 -15.52 -7.13
C LYS A 169 -10.65 -16.29 -8.45
N ALA A 170 -9.97 -15.74 -9.47
CA ALA A 170 -9.87 -16.39 -10.77
C ALA A 170 -8.95 -17.61 -10.66
N TYR A 171 -7.83 -17.43 -9.96
CA TYR A 171 -6.94 -18.53 -9.58
C TYR A 171 -7.64 -19.61 -8.76
N GLU A 172 -8.43 -19.23 -7.75
CA GLU A 172 -9.18 -20.18 -6.93
C GLU A 172 -10.15 -21.04 -7.76
N LYS A 173 -10.80 -20.47 -8.77
CA LYS A 173 -11.74 -21.21 -9.64
C LYS A 173 -11.04 -22.19 -10.57
N VAL A 174 -9.94 -21.81 -11.21
CA VAL A 174 -9.14 -22.72 -12.05
C VAL A 174 -8.67 -23.91 -11.20
N TRP A 175 -8.23 -23.63 -9.97
CA TRP A 175 -7.73 -24.64 -9.04
C TRP A 175 -8.84 -25.54 -8.48
N GLY A 176 -10.00 -24.96 -8.11
CA GLY A 176 -11.16 -25.74 -7.71
C GLY A 176 -11.62 -26.68 -8.84
N ALA A 177 -11.61 -26.22 -10.09
CA ALA A 177 -11.91 -27.08 -11.23
C ALA A 177 -10.88 -28.22 -11.39
N LEU A 178 -9.58 -27.94 -11.22
CA LEU A 178 -8.52 -28.95 -11.23
C LEU A 178 -8.73 -30.03 -10.15
N HIS A 179 -9.05 -29.64 -8.91
CA HIS A 179 -9.30 -30.60 -7.82
C HIS A 179 -10.53 -31.47 -8.04
N LEU A 180 -11.54 -30.95 -8.74
CA LEU A 180 -12.77 -31.67 -9.05
C LEU A 180 -12.60 -32.70 -10.17
N LEU A 181 -11.64 -32.49 -11.07
CA LEU A 181 -11.27 -33.46 -12.12
C LEU A 181 -10.38 -34.57 -11.52
N LYS A 182 -11.01 -35.70 -11.16
CA LYS A 182 -10.44 -36.83 -10.40
C LYS A 182 -9.22 -37.57 -11.01
N GLU A 183 -8.63 -37.11 -12.12
CA GLU A 183 -7.65 -37.89 -12.91
C GLU A 183 -6.25 -37.28 -13.09
N VAL A 184 -5.87 -36.20 -12.40
CA VAL A 184 -4.46 -35.74 -12.41
C VAL A 184 -3.59 -36.73 -11.62
N GLY A 185 -2.41 -37.07 -12.15
CA GLY A 185 -1.40 -37.82 -11.42
C GLY A 185 -1.09 -37.16 -10.06
N LYS A 186 -1.24 -37.93 -8.97
CA LYS A 186 -1.22 -37.42 -7.59
C LYS A 186 0.03 -36.58 -7.26
N ASP A 187 1.18 -36.88 -7.86
CA ASP A 187 2.45 -36.24 -7.51
C ASP A 187 2.65 -34.86 -8.18
N GLU A 188 2.24 -34.70 -9.44
CA GLU A 188 2.25 -33.39 -10.12
C GLU A 188 1.23 -32.44 -9.48
N LEU A 189 0.05 -32.96 -9.14
CA LEU A 189 -0.97 -32.24 -8.38
C LEU A 189 -0.41 -31.76 -7.04
N ARG A 190 0.35 -32.61 -6.33
CA ARG A 190 0.90 -32.30 -5.00
C ARG A 190 2.01 -31.25 -5.01
N GLN A 191 2.94 -31.31 -5.96
CA GLN A 191 4.01 -30.30 -6.07
C GLN A 191 3.44 -28.92 -6.46
N LEU A 192 2.46 -28.90 -7.35
CA LEU A 192 1.74 -27.68 -7.72
C LEU A 192 0.87 -27.17 -6.57
N GLU A 193 0.20 -28.07 -5.83
CA GLU A 193 -0.55 -27.74 -4.62
C GLU A 193 0.33 -27.12 -3.54
N GLN A 194 1.55 -27.65 -3.32
CA GLN A 194 2.52 -27.06 -2.39
C GLN A 194 2.96 -25.66 -2.84
N SER A 195 3.39 -25.51 -4.09
CA SER A 195 3.78 -24.21 -4.63
C SER A 195 2.63 -23.18 -4.57
N PHE A 196 1.39 -23.65 -4.76
CA PHE A 196 0.18 -22.83 -4.68
C PHE A 196 -0.17 -22.44 -3.24
N GLN A 197 -0.14 -23.39 -2.30
CA GLN A 197 -0.34 -23.13 -0.88
C GLN A 197 0.66 -22.10 -0.36
N GLU A 198 1.93 -22.22 -0.75
CA GLU A 198 2.98 -21.25 -0.41
C GLU A 198 2.68 -19.87 -1.00
N THR A 199 2.22 -19.80 -2.25
CA THR A 199 1.87 -18.53 -2.91
C THR A 199 0.64 -17.88 -2.26
N ASN A 200 -0.40 -18.66 -1.99
CA ASN A 200 -1.64 -18.21 -1.34
C ASN A 200 -1.38 -17.73 0.09
N GLN A 201 -0.54 -18.44 0.85
CA GLN A 201 -0.15 -18.04 2.19
C GLN A 201 0.60 -16.70 2.18
N LYS A 202 1.51 -16.49 1.22
CA LYS A 202 2.21 -15.22 1.04
C LYS A 202 1.26 -14.07 0.70
N TRP A 203 0.28 -14.29 -0.17
CA TRP A 203 -0.73 -13.29 -0.52
C TRP A 203 -1.63 -12.90 0.66
N ARG A 204 -2.13 -13.88 1.43
CA ARG A 204 -2.94 -13.60 2.63
C ARG A 204 -2.15 -12.81 3.67
N GLN A 205 -0.90 -13.18 3.90
CA GLN A 205 0.00 -12.44 4.80
C GLN A 205 0.21 -11.01 4.32
N PHE A 206 0.43 -10.81 3.01
CA PHE A 206 0.57 -9.48 2.41
C PHE A 206 -0.69 -8.62 2.59
N ASP A 207 -1.89 -9.18 2.38
CA ASP A 207 -3.16 -8.47 2.57
C ASP A 207 -3.38 -8.06 4.03
N GLU A 208 -3.10 -8.97 4.98
CA GLU A 208 -3.15 -8.68 6.42
C GLU A 208 -2.15 -7.58 6.82
N SER A 209 -0.92 -7.63 6.30
CA SER A 209 0.10 -6.62 6.53
C SER A 209 -0.33 -5.24 5.96
N CYS A 210 -0.93 -5.21 4.77
CA CYS A 210 -1.48 -3.98 4.19
C CYS A 210 -2.57 -3.37 5.07
N LEU A 211 -3.52 -4.18 5.53
CA LEU A 211 -4.58 -3.75 6.45
C LEU A 211 -4.01 -3.17 7.74
N LYS A 212 -3.03 -3.85 8.36
CA LYS A 212 -2.36 -3.34 9.57
C LYS A 212 -1.74 -1.96 9.35
N ILE A 213 -1.01 -1.75 8.24
CA ILE A 213 -0.38 -0.45 7.95
C ILE A 213 -1.41 0.64 7.67
N GLN A 214 -2.50 0.33 6.97
CA GLN A 214 -3.59 1.29 6.75
C GLN A 214 -4.26 1.71 8.06
N THR A 215 -4.34 0.80 9.04
CA THR A 215 -4.90 1.10 10.36
C THR A 215 -3.94 1.84 11.29
N LEU A 216 -2.65 1.99 10.94
CA LEU A 216 -1.73 2.79 11.73
C LEU A 216 -2.17 4.26 11.73
N ASN A 217 -2.53 4.74 12.90
CA ASN A 217 -2.82 6.14 13.18
C ASN A 217 -2.02 6.52 14.41
N TYR A 218 -1.23 7.60 14.29
CA TYR A 218 -0.36 8.09 15.36
C TYR A 218 -0.85 9.42 15.95
N GLU A 219 -1.97 9.96 15.45
CA GLU A 219 -2.56 11.21 15.95
C GLU A 219 -3.04 11.06 17.40
N SER A 220 -3.60 9.88 17.76
CA SER A 220 -4.01 9.59 19.15
C SER A 220 -2.82 9.56 20.10
N GLU A 221 -1.71 8.96 19.70
CA GLU A 221 -0.50 8.80 20.48
C GLU A 221 0.23 10.14 20.64
N LYS A 222 0.23 10.98 19.60
CA LYS A 222 0.70 12.36 19.67
C LYS A 222 -0.15 13.18 20.65
N ALA A 223 -1.48 13.10 20.54
CA ALA A 223 -2.38 13.83 21.44
C ALA A 223 -2.22 13.40 22.91
N ASP A 224 -2.03 12.10 23.17
CA ASP A 224 -1.72 11.59 24.51
C ASP A 224 -0.35 12.10 25.02
N LEU A 225 0.66 12.15 24.15
CA LEU A 225 1.96 12.75 24.50
C LEU A 225 1.80 14.23 24.86
N GLU A 226 1.13 15.02 24.03
CA GLU A 226 0.86 16.44 24.27
C GLU A 226 0.14 16.64 25.61
N ALA A 227 -0.89 15.86 25.90
CA ALA A 227 -1.62 15.92 27.16
C ALA A 227 -0.72 15.63 28.37
N LYS A 228 0.17 14.63 28.26
CA LYS A 228 1.11 14.26 29.32
C LYS A 228 2.21 15.31 29.52
N VAL A 229 2.73 15.89 28.43
CA VAL A 229 3.69 17.00 28.48
C VAL A 229 3.05 18.22 29.13
N CYS A 230 1.84 18.59 28.72
CA CYS A 230 1.07 19.68 29.34
C CYS A 230 0.81 19.42 30.84
N CYS A 231 0.44 18.21 31.22
CA CYS A 231 0.25 17.84 32.63
C CYS A 231 1.56 17.93 33.43
N ALA A 232 2.68 17.46 32.89
CA ALA A 232 3.99 17.57 33.52
C ALA A 232 4.45 19.03 33.63
N ALA A 233 4.23 19.84 32.59
CA ALA A 233 4.49 21.27 32.60
C ALA A 233 3.69 21.99 33.68
N GLY A 234 2.37 21.72 33.78
CA GLY A 234 1.50 22.27 34.82
C GLY A 234 1.95 21.89 36.24
N ARG A 235 2.47 20.67 36.42
CA ARG A 235 3.03 20.22 37.71
C ARG A 235 4.36 20.90 38.05
N ILE A 236 5.22 21.16 37.06
CA ILE A 236 6.45 21.96 37.22
C ILE A 236 6.09 23.41 37.57
N GLN A 237 5.14 24.00 36.85
CA GLN A 237 4.64 25.36 37.10
C GLN A 237 4.09 25.48 38.52
N ALA A 238 3.29 24.52 38.98
CA ALA A 238 2.79 24.50 40.35
C ALA A 238 3.93 24.46 41.39
N VAL A 239 5.06 23.83 41.10
CA VAL A 239 6.24 23.89 41.98
C VAL A 239 6.90 25.27 41.94
N LEU A 240 7.03 25.88 40.75
CA LEU A 240 7.59 27.22 40.58
C LEU A 240 6.75 28.30 41.30
N ASP A 241 5.42 28.24 41.17
CA ASP A 241 4.47 29.16 41.81
C ASP A 241 4.54 29.07 43.34
N ASN A 242 4.72 27.85 43.85
CA ASN A 242 4.77 27.56 45.28
C ASN A 242 6.20 27.50 45.85
N LEU A 243 7.19 28.08 45.16
CA LEU A 243 8.55 28.18 45.71
C LEU A 243 8.53 28.93 47.05
N PRO A 244 9.17 28.38 48.10
CA PRO A 244 9.16 28.98 49.43
C PRO A 244 9.89 30.34 49.43
N GLU A 245 9.52 31.19 50.38
CA GLU A 245 10.16 32.49 50.57
C GLU A 245 11.63 32.34 51.01
N LEU A 246 12.48 33.26 50.55
CA LEU A 246 13.93 33.17 50.72
C LEU A 246 14.47 33.78 52.02
N LYS A 247 13.63 34.37 52.88
CA LYS A 247 14.06 34.84 54.20
C LYS A 247 14.57 33.64 55.02
N SER A 248 15.89 33.54 55.16
CA SER A 248 16.56 32.46 55.87
C SER A 248 16.27 32.61 57.35
N ASP A 249 15.63 31.61 57.95
CA ASP A 249 15.90 31.15 59.33
C ASP A 249 15.13 29.84 59.58
N GLY A 250 15.86 28.76 59.90
CA GLY A 250 15.30 27.53 60.46
C GLY A 250 15.46 26.23 59.61
N PRO A 251 15.77 25.08 60.25
CA PRO A 251 15.85 23.75 59.59
C PRO A 251 14.58 23.33 58.84
N GLN A 252 13.41 23.75 59.31
CA GLN A 252 12.11 23.45 58.69
C GLN A 252 11.98 24.03 57.27
N ARG A 253 12.56 25.20 57.01
CA ARG A 253 12.57 25.82 55.68
C ARG A 253 13.53 25.12 54.72
N LEU A 254 14.62 24.51 55.21
CA LEU A 254 15.54 23.69 54.40
C LEU A 254 14.86 22.41 53.89
N VAL A 255 14.04 21.78 54.74
CA VAL A 255 13.25 20.59 54.38
C VAL A 255 12.24 20.94 53.27
N GLN A 256 11.51 22.06 53.40
CA GLN A 256 10.56 22.52 52.38
C GLN A 256 11.23 22.79 51.02
N LYS A 257 12.43 23.39 51.02
CA LYS A 257 13.23 23.58 49.78
C LYS A 257 13.63 22.26 49.14
N THR A 258 14.06 21.29 49.95
CA THR A 258 14.47 19.96 49.47
C THR A 258 13.29 19.16 48.91
N ASP A 259 12.11 19.25 49.54
CA ASP A 259 10.88 18.59 49.09
C ASP A 259 10.37 19.17 47.77
N ALA A 260 10.45 20.50 47.58
CA ALA A 260 10.13 21.15 46.32
C ALA A 260 11.04 20.65 45.17
N LEU A 261 12.35 20.57 45.42
CA LEU A 261 13.33 20.03 44.47
C LEU A 261 13.06 18.56 44.11
N ARG A 262 12.74 17.70 45.09
CA ARG A 262 12.40 16.29 44.84
C ARG A 262 11.11 16.12 44.05
N LYS A 263 10.08 16.91 44.35
CA LYS A 263 8.81 16.90 43.58
C LYS A 263 9.04 17.33 42.14
N TYR A 264 9.83 18.37 41.90
CA TYR A 264 10.23 18.81 40.57
C TYR A 264 10.95 17.71 39.78
N GLN A 265 11.99 17.10 40.36
CA GLN A 265 12.78 16.04 39.69
C GLN A 265 11.96 14.80 39.32
N ARG A 266 10.92 14.46 40.10
CA ARG A 266 10.01 13.36 39.78
C ARG A 266 9.18 13.63 38.52
N TRP A 267 8.76 14.88 38.29
CA TRP A 267 7.95 15.22 37.12
C TRP A 267 8.77 15.29 35.83
N GLY A 268 10.04 15.68 35.91
CA GLY A 268 10.97 15.60 34.77
C GLY A 268 11.11 14.19 34.19
N LYS A 269 11.16 13.17 35.05
CA LYS A 269 11.27 11.75 34.62
C LYS A 269 10.02 11.20 33.92
N VAL A 270 8.85 11.78 34.15
CA VAL A 270 7.59 11.30 33.54
C VAL A 270 7.56 11.61 32.04
N VAL A 271 8.13 12.74 31.61
CA VAL A 271 8.18 13.10 30.20
C VAL A 271 9.17 12.23 29.45
N ASP A 272 10.38 12.03 29.99
CA ASP A 272 11.41 11.16 29.39
C ASP A 272 10.87 9.75 29.06
N CYS A 273 10.06 9.15 29.95
CA CYS A 273 9.44 7.82 29.74
C CYS A 273 8.40 7.79 28.61
N ASN A 274 7.61 8.85 28.42
CA ASN A 274 6.58 8.87 27.38
C ASN A 274 7.16 9.08 25.98
N LEU A 275 8.32 9.72 25.89
CA LEU A 275 9.06 9.92 24.65
C LEU A 275 9.75 8.66 24.15
N TYR A 276 10.31 7.90 25.08
CA TYR A 276 10.80 6.57 24.78
C TYR A 276 9.68 5.68 24.22
N PHE A 277 8.46 5.79 24.78
CA PHE A 277 7.31 5.04 24.31
C PHE A 277 6.89 5.44 22.88
N LEU A 278 6.70 6.73 22.59
CA LEU A 278 6.29 7.18 21.25
C LEU A 278 7.35 6.86 20.19
N SER A 279 8.63 7.11 20.49
CA SER A 279 9.73 6.78 19.57
C SER A 279 9.75 5.29 19.24
N SER A 280 9.53 4.42 20.25
CA SER A 280 9.44 2.97 20.01
C SER A 280 8.26 2.58 19.11
N GLN A 281 7.11 3.26 19.19
CA GLN A 281 5.95 2.97 18.34
C GLN A 281 6.17 3.44 16.89
N ILE A 282 6.84 4.57 16.70
CA ILE A 282 7.20 5.10 15.38
C ILE A 282 8.23 4.19 14.71
N GLU A 283 9.27 3.77 15.44
CA GLU A 283 10.26 2.80 14.95
C GLU A 283 9.60 1.49 14.52
N LYS A 284 8.67 0.96 15.31
CA LYS A 284 7.88 -0.23 14.94
C LYS A 284 7.07 -0.01 13.66
N GLY A 285 6.42 1.15 13.50
CA GLY A 285 5.67 1.47 12.27
C GLY A 285 6.55 1.55 11.02
N LEU A 286 7.71 2.19 11.13
CA LEU A 286 8.68 2.27 10.03
C LEU A 286 9.27 0.89 9.67
N GLN A 287 9.51 0.03 10.67
CA GLN A 287 9.92 -1.35 10.46
C GLN A 287 8.84 -2.16 9.72
N GLN A 288 7.58 -2.05 10.14
CA GLN A 288 6.44 -2.70 9.46
C GLN A 288 6.33 -2.26 7.99
N ILE A 289 6.54 -0.97 7.70
CA ILE A 289 6.59 -0.46 6.32
C ILE A 289 7.74 -1.09 5.52
N ALA A 290 8.91 -1.24 6.13
CA ALA A 290 10.06 -1.86 5.46
C ALA A 290 9.85 -3.36 5.21
N GLU A 291 9.19 -4.06 6.13
CA GLU A 291 8.79 -5.46 5.99
C GLU A 291 7.76 -5.64 4.88
N LEU A 292 6.72 -4.80 4.83
CA LEU A 292 5.71 -4.86 3.77
C LEU A 292 6.31 -4.69 2.37
N LYS A 293 7.34 -3.85 2.21
CA LYS A 293 8.05 -3.72 0.92
C LYS A 293 8.76 -5.01 0.51
N LYS A 294 9.33 -5.74 1.47
CA LYS A 294 9.96 -7.04 1.20
C LYS A 294 8.90 -8.09 0.85
N GLU A 295 7.77 -8.09 1.56
CA GLU A 295 6.64 -8.99 1.30
C GLU A 295 6.04 -8.74 -0.09
N ALA A 296 5.80 -7.47 -0.46
CA ALA A 296 5.35 -7.07 -1.79
C ALA A 296 6.29 -7.61 -2.89
N ALA A 297 7.60 -7.40 -2.73
CA ALA A 297 8.59 -7.89 -3.67
C ALA A 297 8.59 -9.43 -3.78
N ALA A 298 8.36 -10.14 -2.67
CA ALA A 298 8.28 -11.60 -2.65
C ALA A 298 7.05 -12.15 -3.40
N VAL A 299 5.97 -11.37 -3.53
CA VAL A 299 4.79 -11.70 -4.34
C VAL A 299 4.80 -11.02 -5.71
N GLY A 300 5.90 -10.38 -6.10
CA GLY A 300 6.06 -9.73 -7.41
C GLY A 300 5.33 -8.39 -7.56
N LEU A 301 4.86 -7.80 -6.46
CA LEU A 301 4.21 -6.50 -6.44
C LEU A 301 5.18 -5.39 -6.04
N ASN A 302 4.88 -4.19 -6.54
CA ASN A 302 5.48 -2.95 -6.05
C ASN A 302 4.44 -2.18 -5.24
N TYR A 303 4.61 -2.10 -3.91
CA TYR A 303 3.71 -1.37 -3.03
C TYR A 303 4.26 0.01 -2.69
N ASP A 304 3.54 1.07 -3.05
CA ASP A 304 3.92 2.45 -2.74
C ASP A 304 3.39 2.89 -1.37
N CYS A 305 4.27 2.94 -0.38
CA CYS A 305 3.96 3.38 0.97
C CYS A 305 4.48 4.81 1.28
N ARG A 306 4.88 5.58 0.26
CA ARG A 306 5.56 6.88 0.47
C ARG A 306 4.71 7.88 1.24
N GLU A 307 3.42 7.94 0.94
CA GLU A 307 2.48 8.83 1.61
C GLU A 307 2.36 8.49 3.09
N LYS A 308 2.07 7.22 3.41
CA LYS A 308 1.97 6.76 4.80
C LYS A 308 3.26 6.94 5.59
N ARG A 309 4.41 6.70 4.95
CA ARG A 309 5.72 6.96 5.56
C ARG A 309 5.90 8.45 5.88
N ARG A 310 5.54 9.36 4.97
CA ARG A 310 5.61 10.81 5.21
C ARG A 310 4.70 11.25 6.36
N GLU A 311 3.50 10.69 6.47
CA GLU A 311 2.61 10.97 7.60
C GLU A 311 3.27 10.61 8.93
N ILE A 312 3.83 9.39 9.04
CA ILE A 312 4.50 8.92 10.26
C ILE A 312 5.73 9.78 10.58
N GLU A 313 6.55 10.10 9.58
CA GLU A 313 7.74 10.95 9.74
C GLU A 313 7.35 12.39 10.14
N ALA A 314 6.23 12.92 9.64
CA ALA A 314 5.74 14.24 10.03
C ALA A 314 5.30 14.27 11.50
N VAL A 315 4.52 13.28 11.94
CA VAL A 315 4.12 13.14 13.35
C VAL A 315 5.35 13.00 14.26
N TRP A 316 6.38 12.27 13.82
CA TRP A 316 7.63 12.15 14.56
C TRP A 316 8.36 13.50 14.70
N GLY A 317 8.45 14.26 13.60
CA GLY A 317 9.09 15.58 13.61
C GLY A 317 8.41 16.56 14.56
N GLU A 318 7.08 16.57 14.57
CA GLU A 318 6.29 17.41 15.49
C GLU A 318 6.45 16.97 16.95
N ALA A 319 6.44 15.68 17.22
CA ALA A 319 6.68 15.14 18.55
C ALA A 319 8.08 15.53 19.08
N ASN A 320 9.13 15.35 18.26
CA ASN A 320 10.50 15.74 18.64
C ASN A 320 10.61 17.23 18.96
N LYS A 321 9.91 18.09 18.22
CA LYS A 321 9.89 19.53 18.49
C LYS A 321 9.33 19.83 19.89
N ILE A 322 8.22 19.18 20.27
CA ILE A 322 7.61 19.32 21.61
C ILE A 322 8.60 18.88 22.70
N VAL A 323 9.37 17.82 22.45
CA VAL A 323 10.43 17.34 23.36
C VAL A 323 11.52 18.37 23.55
N ASP A 324 12.11 18.84 22.46
CA ASP A 324 13.28 19.72 22.51
C ASP A 324 12.92 20.99 23.28
N GLU A 325 11.73 21.52 23.05
CA GLU A 325 11.22 22.70 23.73
C GLU A 325 10.91 22.45 25.20
N PHE A 326 10.41 21.26 25.55
CA PHE A 326 10.19 20.90 26.96
C PHE A 326 11.50 20.62 27.71
N SER A 327 12.49 19.98 27.06
CA SER A 327 13.82 19.77 27.63
C SER A 327 14.51 21.10 27.89
N LEU A 328 14.45 22.01 26.90
CA LEU A 328 14.97 23.36 27.06
C LEU A 328 14.25 24.13 28.18
N TYR A 329 12.92 24.00 28.26
CA TYR A 329 12.14 24.56 29.36
C TYR A 329 12.61 24.02 30.72
N ARG A 330 12.79 22.71 30.84
CA ARG A 330 13.28 22.05 32.05
C ARG A 330 14.66 22.56 32.43
N ASP A 331 15.61 22.57 31.51
CA ASP A 331 16.99 23.00 31.76
C ASP A 331 17.05 24.47 32.22
N LEU A 332 16.23 25.34 31.62
CA LEU A 332 16.12 26.74 32.03
C LEU A 332 15.45 26.87 33.40
N ALA A 333 14.39 26.11 33.66
CA ALA A 333 13.71 26.10 34.97
C ALA A 333 14.64 25.56 36.07
N ASP A 334 15.43 24.53 35.80
CA ASP A 334 16.44 23.97 36.71
C ASP A 334 17.49 25.00 37.10
N ARG A 335 17.98 25.75 36.11
CA ARG A 335 18.96 26.82 36.34
C ARG A 335 18.35 27.99 37.10
N ALA A 336 17.11 28.37 36.78
CA ALA A 336 16.38 29.41 37.49
C ALA A 336 16.12 29.03 38.96
N ILE A 337 15.71 27.79 39.24
CA ILE A 337 15.52 27.26 40.60
C ILE A 337 16.85 27.21 41.36
N ALA A 338 17.92 26.73 40.72
CA ALA A 338 19.25 26.68 41.33
C ALA A 338 19.73 28.08 41.72
N GLU A 339 19.64 29.05 40.80
CA GLU A 339 20.02 30.45 41.06
C GLU A 339 19.16 31.04 42.19
N TYR A 340 17.83 30.81 42.16
CA TYR A 340 16.89 31.29 43.18
C TYR A 340 17.22 30.78 44.59
N PHE A 341 17.66 29.52 44.75
CA PHE A 341 18.00 28.97 46.06
C PHE A 341 19.44 29.24 46.52
N LEU A 342 20.37 29.44 45.58
CA LEU A 342 21.80 29.45 45.86
C LEU A 342 22.44 30.84 45.89
N LYS A 343 21.79 31.88 45.35
CA LYS A 343 22.31 33.25 45.26
C LYS A 343 22.87 33.82 46.58
N ASP A 344 22.37 33.35 47.73
CA ASP A 344 22.80 33.77 49.07
C ASP A 344 23.16 32.61 50.04
N SER A 345 23.34 31.38 49.52
CA SER A 345 23.49 30.18 50.35
C SER A 345 24.95 29.75 50.54
N ARG A 346 25.33 29.41 51.79
CA ARG A 346 26.62 28.75 52.11
C ARG A 346 26.70 27.30 51.59
N PHE A 347 25.62 26.75 51.05
CA PHE A 347 25.51 25.39 50.56
C PHE A 347 25.70 25.36 49.04
N GLY A 348 26.94 25.23 48.56
CA GLY A 348 27.22 24.72 47.21
C GLY A 348 28.22 25.50 46.37
N THR A 349 29.38 24.89 46.15
CA THR A 349 30.47 25.31 45.24
C THR A 349 30.25 24.81 43.81
N ILE A 350 29.13 25.18 43.16
CA ILE A 350 28.97 24.89 41.73
C ILE A 350 29.25 26.19 40.96
N PRO A 351 30.35 26.29 40.20
CA PRO A 351 30.60 27.45 39.36
C PRO A 351 29.55 27.45 38.25
N ARG A 352 28.60 28.38 38.32
CA ARG A 352 27.59 28.56 37.27
C ARG A 352 27.57 30.01 36.86
N ARG A 353 27.57 30.23 35.53
CA ARG A 353 27.38 31.56 34.97
C ARG A 353 25.99 32.08 35.40
N PRO A 354 25.86 33.39 35.69
CA PRO A 354 24.59 33.98 36.07
C PRO A 354 23.48 33.66 35.07
N PHE A 355 22.26 33.47 35.57
CA PHE A 355 21.09 33.31 34.73
C PHE A 355 20.79 34.64 34.00
N SER A 356 20.82 34.62 32.67
CA SER A 356 20.77 35.84 31.84
C SER A 356 19.34 36.30 31.52
N ASP A 357 19.19 37.58 31.13
CA ASP A 357 17.92 38.16 30.68
C ASP A 357 17.31 37.37 29.51
N LEU A 358 18.14 36.92 28.55
CA LEU A 358 17.71 36.12 27.40
C LEU A 358 17.14 34.76 27.82
N GLU A 359 17.80 34.10 28.76
CA GLU A 359 17.37 32.81 29.31
C GLU A 359 16.06 32.95 30.09
N TYR A 360 15.89 34.06 30.80
CA TYR A 360 14.66 34.39 31.51
C TYR A 360 13.49 34.67 30.55
N SER A 361 13.69 35.47 29.51
CA SER A 361 12.68 35.73 28.47
C SER A 361 12.29 34.44 27.73
N LEU A 362 13.26 33.57 27.43
CA LEU A 362 13.04 32.28 26.79
C LEU A 362 12.26 31.33 27.70
N LEU A 363 12.59 31.28 29.00
CA LEU A 363 11.86 30.49 30.00
C LEU A 363 10.39 30.93 30.10
N LEU A 364 10.13 32.24 30.18
CA LEU A 364 8.76 32.79 30.18
C LEU A 364 7.98 32.43 28.91
N LYS A 365 8.63 32.51 27.74
CA LYS A 365 8.00 32.16 26.46
C LYS A 365 7.62 30.68 26.41
N LEU A 366 8.51 29.80 26.85
CA LEU A 366 8.26 28.36 26.91
C LEU A 366 7.20 28.02 27.96
N GLU A 367 7.20 28.69 29.11
CA GLU A 367 6.17 28.51 30.13
C GLU A 367 4.77 28.83 29.60
N LYS A 368 4.60 29.96 28.91
CA LYS A 368 3.34 30.35 28.25
C LYS A 368 2.91 29.35 27.18
N ARG A 369 3.87 28.83 26.39
CA ARG A 369 3.60 27.83 25.36
C ARG A 369 2.94 26.58 25.94
N PHE A 370 3.39 26.12 27.10
CA PHE A 370 2.83 24.97 27.78
C PHE A 370 1.65 25.33 28.71
N GLY A 371 0.96 26.44 28.44
CA GLY A 371 -0.26 26.86 29.15
C GLY A 371 -0.02 27.49 30.53
N GLY A 372 1.21 27.85 30.86
CA GLY A 372 1.57 28.43 32.15
C GLY A 372 1.23 29.91 32.29
N THR A 373 1.06 30.34 33.54
CA THR A 373 0.66 31.71 33.89
C THR A 373 1.82 32.71 33.91
N GLY A 374 3.08 32.24 34.00
CA GLY A 374 4.25 33.10 34.10
C GLY A 374 4.56 33.59 35.52
N VAL A 375 3.72 33.26 36.51
CA VAL A 375 3.76 33.86 37.85
C VAL A 375 5.00 33.41 38.63
N GLY A 376 5.26 32.11 38.68
CA GLY A 376 6.42 31.52 39.35
C GLY A 376 7.74 31.97 38.74
N VAL A 377 7.85 32.00 37.41
CA VAL A 377 9.05 32.50 36.73
C VAL A 377 9.23 34.00 36.98
N ALA A 378 8.17 34.80 36.95
CA ALA A 378 8.23 36.23 37.30
C ALA A 378 8.65 36.48 38.76
N LYS A 379 8.31 35.59 39.69
CA LYS A 379 8.79 35.63 41.08
C LYS A 379 10.31 35.41 41.15
N ILE A 380 10.84 34.46 40.39
CA ILE A 380 12.28 34.22 40.28
C ILE A 380 12.97 35.43 39.65
N GLY A 381 12.46 35.97 38.53
CA GLY A 381 13.03 37.13 37.85
C GLY A 381 13.14 38.38 38.72
N ARG A 382 12.12 38.64 39.56
CA ARG A 382 12.15 39.72 40.56
C ARG A 382 13.25 39.51 41.60
N HIS A 383 13.42 38.29 42.09
CA HIS A 383 14.47 37.97 43.06
C HIS A 383 15.88 38.05 42.46
N LEU A 384 16.01 37.72 41.17
CA LEU A 384 17.28 37.78 40.47
C LEU A 384 17.64 39.18 39.96
N ASN A 385 16.76 40.19 40.12
CA ASN A 385 16.87 41.54 39.52
C ASN A 385 16.90 41.52 37.98
N LEU A 386 16.31 40.50 37.36
CA LEU A 386 16.17 40.38 35.89
C LEU A 386 14.90 41.09 35.38
N GLY A 387 14.06 41.60 36.30
CA GLY A 387 12.77 42.22 36.00
C GLY A 387 12.83 43.66 35.45
N GLU A 388 13.85 44.46 35.79
CA GLU A 388 13.89 45.90 35.45
C GLU A 388 14.23 46.21 33.97
N LYS A 389 14.67 45.21 33.19
CA LYS A 389 14.86 45.34 31.73
C LYS A 389 13.79 44.62 30.89
N SER A 390 12.85 43.92 31.53
CA SER A 390 11.83 43.09 30.86
C SER A 390 10.52 43.83 30.53
N THR A 391 10.45 45.14 30.78
CA THR A 391 9.27 46.00 30.56
C THR A 391 8.82 46.10 29.09
N GLU A 392 9.56 45.52 28.15
CA GLU A 392 9.18 45.40 26.74
C GLU A 392 8.23 44.21 26.45
N VAL A 393 8.06 43.24 27.36
CA VAL A 393 7.24 42.02 27.10
C VAL A 393 5.77 42.15 27.60
N GLN A 394 5.40 43.26 28.25
CA GLN A 394 4.02 43.51 28.71
C GLN A 394 3.12 44.24 27.70
N ARG A 395 3.58 44.49 26.47
CA ARG A 395 2.78 45.11 25.39
C ARG A 395 2.24 44.11 24.36
N GLU A 396 2.02 42.86 24.73
CA GLU A 396 1.13 41.97 23.97
C GLU A 396 0.12 41.37 24.95
N GLY A 397 -1.06 41.98 24.99
CA GLY A 397 -2.20 41.47 25.73
C GLY A 397 -2.72 40.16 25.13
N PRO A 398 -3.67 39.49 25.79
CA PRO A 398 -4.22 38.23 25.30
C PRO A 398 -4.88 38.42 23.94
N VAL A 399 -4.43 37.67 22.93
CA VAL A 399 -5.18 37.49 21.68
C VAL A 399 -6.44 36.71 22.04
N ARG A 400 -7.58 37.33 21.80
CA ARG A 400 -8.91 36.71 21.94
C ARG A 400 -9.20 35.77 20.78
#